data_AF-A0ABD3Q898-F1
#
_entry.id   AF-A0ABD3Q898-F1
#
_cell.length_a   1.000
_cell.length_b   1.000
_cell.length_c   1.000
_cell.angle_alpha   90.00
_cell.angle_beta   90.00
_cell.angle_gamma   90.00
#
_symmetry.space_group_name_H-M   'P 1'
#
loop_
_entity.id
_entity.type
_entity.pdbx_description
1 polymer ?
#
loop_
_entity_poly.entity_id
_entity_poly.type
_entity_poly.pdbx_seq_one_letter_code
_entity_poly.pdbx_strand_id
1 'polypeptide(L)'
;MNKFHGNQKKSKSNDFVITVLSNWQFVALPFIVIAAYSSMHNMSNSRSDSSSKISVGLTPTTIRKGIAPSPFNRPVEMPLEGANRIFQPLFDMDDLDKQLLSSADQFISAFSKRVNWVSTMVSNPPEDNEDYARSMYIEMIKSFVSALVFGEKEMSVHGYVGSGLKNLVPLSQAERNIGADWTYLGDTMTGIVRLNNVQELISDVIKHNVVGGYIETGVWRGGSSIFARAVITAHGEAQSRTSYVCDSFAGLPPGDRSLDLNDKNWDNTPYLEVASEIVAGSFNRYGLLDHNVVFAKGFFNETMPPLSKHIDMLSVMRLDGDMYESTVDVLYHLYDKLSIGGYVIMDDWYGFPSKTACEDFFQVHEISPEIIKIDHIAAYWKKTEDVTIQYWRYQQNKFKSSDTQ
;
A
#
# COMPACT_ATOMS: atom_id res chain seq x y z
N MET A 1 -66.65 -26.91 18.45
CA MET A 1 -67.09 -25.58 18.96
C MET A 1 -66.14 -24.51 18.44
N ASN A 2 -66.67 -23.31 18.20
CA ASN A 2 -66.11 -21.99 17.89
C ASN A 2 -64.62 -21.76 17.54
N LYS A 3 -64.40 -20.90 16.53
CA LYS A 3 -63.18 -20.11 16.27
C LYS A 3 -63.06 -18.93 17.26
N PHE A 4 -61.87 -18.33 17.41
CA PHE A 4 -61.51 -16.88 17.47
C PHE A 4 -60.00 -16.82 17.87
N HIS A 5 -59.02 -16.16 17.21
CA HIS A 5 -58.83 -14.74 16.82
C HIS A 5 -58.83 -13.75 18.01
N GLY A 6 -57.77 -12.95 18.22
CA GLY A 6 -57.85 -11.83 19.20
C GLY A 6 -56.56 -11.23 19.78
N ASN A 7 -55.75 -10.59 18.94
CA ASN A 7 -54.61 -9.67 19.17
C ASN A 7 -54.64 -8.67 20.39
N GLN A 8 -53.45 -8.22 20.84
CA GLN A 8 -53.06 -6.92 21.49
C GLN A 8 -53.01 -6.65 23.03
N LYS A 9 -51.77 -6.28 23.46
CA LYS A 9 -51.31 -5.08 24.24
C LYS A 9 -51.35 -4.94 25.79
N LYS A 10 -50.14 -4.71 26.33
CA LYS A 10 -49.67 -3.67 27.29
C LYS A 10 -50.25 -3.57 28.73
N SER A 11 -49.40 -3.87 29.72
CA SER A 11 -49.15 -2.99 30.89
C SER A 11 -48.23 -1.82 30.47
N LYS A 12 -48.20 -0.61 31.07
CA LYS A 12 -48.11 -0.16 32.48
C LYS A 12 -46.80 -0.61 33.17
N SER A 13 -46.04 0.27 33.83
CA SER A 13 -46.13 1.75 33.95
C SER A 13 -44.82 2.35 34.48
N ASN A 14 -44.60 3.65 34.27
CA ASN A 14 -44.46 4.66 35.34
C ASN A 14 -44.06 6.03 34.78
N ASP A 15 -44.58 7.09 35.40
CA ASP A 15 -44.33 8.48 35.03
C ASP A 15 -43.09 9.03 35.76
N PHE A 16 -42.38 9.98 35.13
CA PHE A 16 -41.99 11.20 35.82
C PHE A 16 -41.87 12.36 34.83
N VAL A 17 -42.15 13.58 35.32
CA VAL A 17 -42.29 14.80 34.52
C VAL A 17 -41.31 15.84 35.04
N ILE A 18 -40.71 16.65 34.15
CA ILE A 18 -40.53 18.11 34.30
C ILE A 18 -39.97 18.72 33.00
N THR A 19 -40.36 19.97 32.72
CA THR A 19 -40.09 20.71 31.48
C THR A 19 -38.96 21.75 31.67
N VAL A 20 -38.39 22.19 30.54
CA VAL A 20 -37.32 23.21 30.40
C VAL A 20 -37.75 24.62 30.90
N LEU A 21 -36.74 25.51 31.08
CA LEU A 21 -36.76 26.98 31.37
C LEU A 21 -36.35 27.34 32.83
N SER A 22 -35.54 28.38 33.14
CA SER A 22 -34.81 29.37 32.30
C SER A 22 -33.75 30.20 33.07
N ASN A 23 -32.81 30.82 32.32
CA ASN A 23 -32.19 32.17 32.48
C ASN A 23 -31.17 32.58 33.58
N TRP A 24 -29.95 32.90 33.09
CA TRP A 24 -29.17 34.18 33.21
C TRP A 24 -28.29 34.59 34.43
N GLN A 25 -27.27 35.41 34.10
CA GLN A 25 -26.32 36.23 34.91
C GLN A 25 -25.13 35.49 35.57
N PHE A 26 -23.88 35.71 35.10
CA PHE A 26 -22.89 36.78 35.42
C PHE A 26 -22.27 36.64 36.84
N VAL A 27 -20.97 36.83 37.07
CA VAL A 27 -19.83 37.36 36.26
C VAL A 27 -18.74 36.25 36.06
N ALA A 28 -17.47 36.41 35.65
CA ALA A 28 -16.51 37.53 35.55
C ALA A 28 -15.46 37.35 34.42
N LEU A 29 -14.46 38.24 34.37
CA LEU A 29 -13.29 38.36 33.45
C LEU A 29 -12.20 39.20 34.24
N PRO A 30 -10.98 39.61 33.75
CA PRO A 30 -10.69 39.97 32.35
C PRO A 30 -9.24 39.96 31.77
N PHE A 31 -9.16 40.16 30.43
CA PHE A 31 -8.13 40.87 29.63
C PHE A 31 -6.65 40.37 29.61
N ILE A 32 -5.81 40.71 28.62
CA ILE A 32 -5.89 41.70 27.50
C ILE A 32 -5.59 41.07 26.14
N VAL A 33 -6.35 41.47 25.10
CA VAL A 33 -5.92 41.52 23.69
C VAL A 33 -6.34 42.88 23.13
N ILE A 34 -5.50 43.54 22.31
CA ILE A 34 -5.83 44.80 21.61
C ILE A 34 -5.35 44.72 20.15
N ALA A 35 -6.20 45.17 19.21
CA ALA A 35 -5.85 45.37 17.80
C ALA A 35 -6.74 46.47 17.15
N ALA A 36 -6.12 47.39 16.40
CA ALA A 36 -6.70 48.31 15.39
C ALA A 36 -5.52 48.99 14.65
N TYR A 37 -5.42 49.06 13.31
CA TYR A 37 -6.22 49.84 12.32
C TYR A 37 -6.11 51.38 12.52
N SER A 38 -5.91 52.23 11.48
CA SER A 38 -5.92 52.04 10.01
C SER A 38 -5.21 53.19 9.24
N SER A 39 -5.05 53.03 7.91
CA SER A 39 -5.38 54.03 6.86
C SER A 39 -4.29 54.53 5.86
N MET A 40 -4.30 53.89 4.67
CA MET A 40 -4.40 54.47 3.30
C MET A 40 -3.36 55.43 2.65
N HIS A 41 -2.96 55.01 1.44
CA HIS A 41 -2.76 55.76 0.16
C HIS A 41 -1.40 56.36 -0.31
N ASN A 42 -0.92 55.73 -1.39
CA ASN A 42 -0.52 56.28 -2.70
C ASN A 42 0.85 56.93 -2.98
N MET A 43 1.52 56.30 -3.97
CA MET A 43 2.20 56.90 -5.13
C MET A 43 3.51 57.69 -4.94
N SER A 44 4.61 56.98 -5.18
CA SER A 44 5.70 57.34 -6.12
C SER A 44 6.17 58.80 -6.21
N ASN A 45 7.43 59.05 -5.82
CA ASN A 45 8.41 59.53 -6.81
C ASN A 45 9.88 59.28 -6.46
N SER A 46 10.69 59.44 -7.50
CA SER A 46 12.12 59.14 -7.67
C SER A 46 13.16 59.80 -6.74
N ARG A 47 14.38 59.21 -6.78
CA ARG A 47 15.74 59.85 -6.83
C ARG A 47 16.57 60.09 -5.56
N SER A 48 17.72 59.38 -5.54
CA SER A 48 19.12 59.81 -5.28
C SER A 48 19.55 60.49 -3.98
N ASP A 49 20.68 59.98 -3.46
CA ASP A 49 21.70 60.63 -2.60
C ASP A 49 21.24 61.19 -1.23
N SER A 50 21.92 60.88 -0.13
CA SER A 50 23.37 61.09 0.03
C SER A 50 23.95 60.35 1.26
N SER A 51 25.27 60.38 1.39
CA SER A 51 26.02 59.65 2.43
C SER A 51 25.98 60.30 3.82
N SER A 52 25.80 59.49 4.87
CA SER A 52 26.26 59.81 6.22
C SER A 52 27.06 58.65 6.81
N LYS A 53 28.37 58.86 7.03
CA LYS A 53 29.21 57.92 7.79
C LYS A 53 29.02 58.20 9.27
N ILE A 54 28.47 57.24 10.02
CA ILE A 54 28.47 57.27 11.49
C ILE A 54 29.36 56.13 11.98
N SER A 55 30.60 56.47 12.34
CA SER A 55 31.55 55.55 12.95
C SER A 55 31.30 55.44 14.45
N VAL A 56 30.60 54.40 14.89
CA VAL A 56 30.52 54.03 16.31
C VAL A 56 31.56 52.95 16.59
N GLY A 57 32.54 53.25 17.42
CA GLY A 57 33.55 52.27 17.82
C GLY A 57 32.99 51.25 18.80
N LEU A 58 33.20 49.96 18.52
CA LEU A 58 32.94 48.86 19.46
C LEU A 58 34.26 48.22 19.87
N THR A 59 34.56 48.30 21.16
CA THR A 59 35.63 47.54 21.81
C THR A 59 35.24 46.05 21.95
N PRO A 60 36.20 45.12 22.04
CA PRO A 60 35.94 43.70 21.81
C PRO A 60 35.14 43.04 22.94
N THR A 61 33.89 42.66 22.67
CA THR A 61 33.06 41.88 23.60
C THR A 61 33.46 40.41 23.59
N THR A 62 34.14 40.01 24.67
CA THR A 62 34.36 38.65 25.19
C THR A 62 33.78 37.48 24.38
N ILE A 63 34.67 36.69 23.77
CA ILE A 63 34.33 35.37 23.21
C ILE A 63 33.67 34.53 24.30
N ARG A 64 32.39 34.17 24.13
CA ARG A 64 31.74 33.16 24.98
C ARG A 64 32.43 31.82 24.75
N LYS A 65 33.11 31.30 25.77
CA LYS A 65 33.62 29.92 25.76
C LYS A 65 32.45 28.95 25.50
N GLY A 66 32.76 27.86 24.80
CA GLY A 66 31.76 26.92 24.29
C GLY A 66 30.80 26.41 25.35
N ILE A 67 29.54 26.26 24.95
CA ILE A 67 28.56 25.45 25.68
C ILE A 67 29.11 24.01 25.72
N ALA A 68 29.08 23.38 26.89
CA ALA A 68 29.54 21.99 27.03
C ALA A 68 28.74 21.07 26.08
N PRO A 69 29.36 20.01 25.51
CA PRO A 69 28.65 19.07 24.66
C PRO A 69 27.47 18.45 25.42
N SER A 70 26.35 18.31 24.72
CA SER A 70 25.16 17.60 25.18
C SER A 70 25.54 16.21 25.69
N PRO A 71 25.05 15.73 26.86
CA PRO A 71 25.31 14.36 27.32
C PRO A 71 24.70 13.31 26.38
N PHE A 72 23.68 13.69 25.59
CA PHE A 72 23.15 12.87 24.51
C PHE A 72 24.08 12.96 23.30
N ASN A 73 24.78 11.86 23.02
CA ASN A 73 25.60 11.71 21.82
C ASN A 73 24.70 11.73 20.57
N ARG A 74 25.05 12.50 19.54
CA ARG A 74 24.16 12.74 18.39
C ARG A 74 24.34 11.67 17.31
N PRO A 75 23.30 11.29 16.55
CA PRO A 75 23.36 10.21 15.55
C PRO A 75 24.01 10.65 14.24
N VAL A 76 24.20 11.97 14.08
CA VAL A 76 24.89 12.63 12.97
C VAL A 76 25.63 13.82 13.60
N GLU A 77 26.88 14.05 13.22
CA GLU A 77 27.58 15.29 13.59
C GLU A 77 26.90 16.49 12.91
N MET A 78 26.71 17.58 13.66
CA MET A 78 26.35 18.86 13.08
C MET A 78 27.63 19.68 12.90
N PRO A 79 28.17 19.84 11.68
CA PRO A 79 29.31 20.70 11.42
C PRO A 79 28.91 22.17 11.61
N LEU A 80 29.06 22.67 12.83
CA LEU A 80 28.99 24.10 13.14
C LEU A 80 30.31 24.77 12.70
N GLU A 81 30.59 24.78 11.40
CA GLU A 81 31.81 25.39 10.85
C GLU A 81 31.84 26.90 11.09
N GLY A 82 32.74 27.31 11.98
CA GLY A 82 32.97 28.71 12.29
C GLY A 82 33.63 29.47 11.15
N ALA A 83 33.09 30.66 10.88
CA ALA A 83 33.75 31.82 10.28
C ALA A 83 34.13 31.82 8.78
N ASN A 84 34.22 30.71 8.04
CA ASN A 84 34.62 30.75 6.61
C ASN A 84 33.74 30.00 5.60
N ARG A 85 32.84 29.09 6.01
CA ARG A 85 32.02 28.25 5.10
C ARG A 85 30.54 28.16 5.51
N ILE A 86 29.98 29.30 5.94
CA ILE A 86 28.59 29.40 6.45
C ILE A 86 27.54 28.97 5.39
N PHE A 87 27.87 29.05 4.10
CA PHE A 87 27.00 28.67 2.99
C PHE A 87 27.74 27.74 2.02
N GLN A 88 27.72 26.43 2.30
CA GLN A 88 28.04 25.38 1.34
C GLN A 88 26.88 24.38 1.29
N PRO A 89 26.55 23.80 0.13
CA PRO A 89 25.57 22.73 0.06
C PRO A 89 26.12 21.48 0.78
N LEU A 90 25.26 20.75 1.49
CA LEU A 90 25.65 19.56 2.27
C LEU A 90 25.95 18.34 1.40
N PHE A 91 25.50 18.37 0.15
CA PHE A 91 25.71 17.36 -0.88
C PHE A 91 25.99 18.07 -2.19
N ASP A 92 26.74 17.47 -3.10
CA ASP A 92 26.66 17.86 -4.50
C ASP A 92 25.33 17.34 -5.06
N MET A 93 24.62 18.17 -5.83
CA MET A 93 23.29 17.85 -6.36
C MET A 93 23.37 17.17 -7.73
N ASP A 94 24.52 17.22 -8.40
CA ASP A 94 24.73 16.54 -9.68
C ASP A 94 25.20 15.08 -9.51
N ASP A 95 25.89 14.77 -8.40
CA ASP A 95 26.32 13.41 -8.01
C ASP A 95 25.24 12.58 -7.28
N LEU A 96 24.07 13.15 -6.97
CA LEU A 96 22.98 12.44 -6.26
C LEU A 96 22.10 11.62 -7.22
N ASP A 97 21.86 10.35 -6.85
CA ASP A 97 20.91 9.46 -7.54
C ASP A 97 19.49 10.04 -7.57
N LYS A 98 18.90 10.10 -8.76
CA LYS A 98 17.66 10.86 -9.03
C LYS A 98 16.41 9.99 -8.86
N GLN A 99 16.34 9.30 -7.71
CA GLN A 99 15.15 8.55 -7.25
C GLN A 99 14.31 9.40 -6.26
N LEU A 100 13.02 9.07 -6.12
CA LEU A 100 12.13 9.74 -5.15
C LEU A 100 12.42 9.25 -3.72
N LEU A 101 12.67 7.94 -3.59
CA LEU A 101 13.04 7.27 -2.36
C LEU A 101 14.45 6.67 -2.53
N SER A 102 15.32 6.83 -1.54
CA SER A 102 16.53 6.03 -1.38
C SER A 102 16.18 4.55 -1.12
N SER A 103 17.17 3.65 -1.19
CA SER A 103 16.97 2.22 -0.90
C SER A 103 16.39 1.95 0.50
N ALA A 104 15.73 0.81 0.66
CA ALA A 104 15.16 0.37 1.93
C ALA A 104 16.19 0.37 3.07
N ASP A 105 17.39 -0.18 2.84
CA ASP A 105 18.48 -0.23 3.83
C ASP A 105 18.91 1.18 4.28
N GLN A 106 18.95 2.14 3.36
CA GLN A 106 19.28 3.53 3.69
C GLN A 106 18.17 4.17 4.55
N PHE A 107 16.89 3.92 4.24
CA PHE A 107 15.77 4.37 5.08
C PHE A 107 15.78 3.72 6.47
N ILE A 108 15.87 2.39 6.55
CA ILE A 108 15.84 1.64 7.79
C ILE A 108 17.06 2.01 8.65
N SER A 109 18.24 2.19 8.07
CA SER A 109 19.42 2.70 8.78
C SER A 109 19.22 4.13 9.30
N ALA A 110 18.64 5.03 8.50
CA ALA A 110 18.38 6.42 8.90
C ALA A 110 17.32 6.53 10.01
N PHE A 111 16.24 5.75 9.92
CA PHE A 111 15.24 5.64 10.97
C PHE A 111 15.84 4.99 12.22
N SER A 112 16.55 3.88 12.13
CA SER A 112 17.20 3.21 13.28
C SER A 112 18.15 4.16 14.02
N LYS A 113 18.97 4.95 13.31
CA LYS A 113 19.84 5.97 13.92
C LYS A 113 19.04 7.06 14.65
N ARG A 114 17.89 7.48 14.10
CA ARG A 114 16.99 8.47 14.73
C ARG A 114 16.27 7.89 15.95
N VAL A 115 15.70 6.70 15.84
CA VAL A 115 14.95 6.02 16.90
C VAL A 115 15.87 5.70 18.08
N ASN A 116 17.05 5.12 17.84
CA ASN A 116 18.04 4.87 18.88
C ASN A 116 18.45 6.15 19.64
N TRP A 117 18.58 7.28 18.94
CA TRP A 117 18.90 8.56 19.57
C TRP A 117 17.74 9.12 20.41
N VAL A 118 16.53 9.18 19.85
CA VAL A 118 15.34 9.69 20.56
C VAL A 118 14.99 8.80 21.77
N SER A 119 15.24 7.49 21.67
CA SER A 119 15.08 6.54 22.78
C SER A 119 15.96 6.83 23.99
N THR A 120 17.05 7.59 23.85
CA THR A 120 17.85 8.08 24.99
C THR A 120 17.21 9.25 25.75
N MET A 121 16.13 9.84 25.22
CA MET A 121 15.52 11.08 25.71
C MET A 121 14.10 10.89 26.27
N VAL A 122 13.54 9.67 26.18
CA VAL A 122 12.15 9.37 26.56
C VAL A 122 12.08 8.24 27.57
N SER A 123 11.09 8.30 28.47
CA SER A 123 10.70 7.14 29.27
C SER A 123 9.94 6.15 28.39
N ASN A 124 10.23 4.85 28.53
CA ASN A 124 9.59 3.76 27.79
C ASN A 124 9.76 3.87 26.24
N PRO A 125 11.00 3.76 25.72
CA PRO A 125 11.23 3.60 24.27
C PRO A 125 10.69 2.24 23.75
N PRO A 126 10.64 2.03 22.43
CA PRO A 126 10.38 0.71 21.84
C PRO A 126 11.35 -0.36 22.35
N GLU A 127 10.90 -1.62 22.41
CA GLU A 127 11.74 -2.75 22.85
C GLU A 127 12.81 -3.11 21.81
N ASP A 128 12.46 -3.05 20.51
CA ASP A 128 13.39 -3.16 19.38
C ASP A 128 13.29 -1.90 18.51
N ASN A 129 14.39 -1.13 18.47
CA ASN A 129 14.47 0.12 17.71
C ASN A 129 14.70 -0.09 16.21
N GLU A 130 15.20 -1.26 15.79
CA GLU A 130 15.42 -1.60 14.38
C GLU A 130 14.14 -2.18 13.77
N ASP A 131 13.44 -3.06 14.49
CA ASP A 131 12.12 -3.55 14.07
C ASP A 131 11.07 -2.43 14.02
N TYR A 132 11.12 -1.49 14.97
CA TYR A 132 10.33 -0.27 14.89
C TYR A 132 10.69 0.59 13.65
N ALA A 133 11.97 0.65 13.27
CA ALA A 133 12.41 1.36 12.06
C ALA A 133 12.00 0.64 10.75
N ARG A 134 12.02 -0.70 10.72
CA ARG A 134 11.45 -1.51 9.63
C ARG A 134 9.95 -1.27 9.50
N SER A 135 9.23 -1.29 10.61
CA SER A 135 7.79 -1.00 10.66
C SER A 135 7.48 0.41 10.14
N MET A 136 8.25 1.43 10.53
CA MET A 136 8.13 2.78 9.99
C MET A 136 8.33 2.85 8.47
N TYR A 137 9.27 2.07 7.92
CA TYR A 137 9.49 1.99 6.47
C TYR A 137 8.33 1.27 5.75
N ILE A 138 7.83 0.16 6.30
CA ILE A 138 6.70 -0.59 5.73
C ILE A 138 5.42 0.27 5.71
N GLU A 139 5.09 0.94 6.81
CA GLU A 139 3.94 1.87 6.87
C GLU A 139 4.09 3.07 5.91
N MET A 140 5.32 3.59 5.75
CA MET A 140 5.59 4.63 4.75
C MET A 140 5.23 4.13 3.34
N ILE A 141 5.76 2.99 2.88
CA ILE A 141 5.44 2.46 1.56
C ILE A 141 3.94 2.16 1.41
N LYS A 142 3.32 1.55 2.44
CA LYS A 142 1.87 1.29 2.49
C LYS A 142 1.04 2.56 2.25
N SER A 143 1.42 3.67 2.88
CA SER A 143 0.73 4.96 2.75
C SER A 143 0.90 5.63 1.38
N PHE A 144 2.02 5.37 0.67
CA PHE A 144 2.24 5.82 -0.70
C PHE A 144 1.45 5.00 -1.72
N VAL A 145 1.57 3.66 -1.71
CA VAL A 145 0.92 2.82 -2.74
C VAL A 145 -0.60 2.89 -2.68
N SER A 146 -1.17 3.06 -1.49
CA SER A 146 -2.61 3.29 -1.26
C SER A 146 -3.05 4.76 -1.45
N ALA A 147 -2.11 5.66 -1.76
CA ALA A 147 -2.26 7.12 -1.90
C ALA A 147 -2.78 7.89 -0.67
N LEU A 148 -2.92 7.24 0.49
CA LEU A 148 -3.36 7.90 1.72
C LEU A 148 -2.44 9.06 2.17
N VAL A 149 -1.15 8.99 1.83
CA VAL A 149 -0.16 10.03 2.13
C VAL A 149 -0.50 11.40 1.51
N PHE A 150 -1.33 11.45 0.46
CA PHE A 150 -1.73 12.70 -0.19
C PHE A 150 -2.97 13.36 0.45
N GLY A 151 -3.67 12.68 1.37
CA GLY A 151 -4.84 13.20 2.08
C GLY A 151 -5.92 13.76 1.14
N GLU A 152 -6.34 15.01 1.39
CA GLU A 152 -7.32 15.75 0.56
C GLU A 152 -6.89 16.05 -0.90
N LYS A 153 -5.76 15.51 -1.36
CA LYS A 153 -5.33 15.58 -2.77
C LYS A 153 -5.45 14.25 -3.50
N GLU A 154 -5.66 13.16 -2.77
CA GLU A 154 -6.13 11.91 -3.34
C GLU A 154 -7.67 11.91 -3.45
N MET A 155 -8.18 11.16 -4.42
CA MET A 155 -9.60 11.01 -4.70
C MET A 155 -9.97 9.53 -4.78
N SER A 156 -11.23 9.23 -4.49
CA SER A 156 -11.84 7.91 -4.72
C SER A 156 -12.44 7.86 -6.13
N VAL A 157 -12.20 6.77 -6.85
CA VAL A 157 -12.78 6.50 -8.16
C VAL A 157 -13.76 5.34 -8.03
N HIS A 158 -15.05 5.62 -8.18
CA HIS A 158 -16.11 4.61 -8.16
C HIS A 158 -16.55 4.24 -9.57
N GLY A 159 -16.73 2.95 -9.82
CA GLY A 159 -17.32 2.43 -11.04
C GLY A 159 -17.44 0.91 -10.99
N TYR A 160 -17.79 0.31 -12.12
CA TYR A 160 -17.87 -1.14 -12.31
C TYR A 160 -16.97 -1.53 -13.49
N VAL A 161 -16.67 -2.82 -13.62
CA VAL A 161 -15.98 -3.35 -14.80
C VAL A 161 -16.88 -3.17 -16.04
N GLY A 162 -16.27 -2.92 -17.20
CA GLY A 162 -16.93 -2.60 -18.46
C GLY A 162 -17.01 -1.09 -18.75
N SER A 163 -17.65 -0.76 -19.88
CA SER A 163 -17.62 0.58 -20.47
C SER A 163 -18.52 1.59 -19.74
N GLY A 164 -17.98 2.26 -18.72
CA GLY A 164 -18.69 3.30 -17.96
C GLY A 164 -17.82 4.51 -17.60
N LEU A 165 -18.43 5.69 -17.52
CA LEU A 165 -17.80 6.86 -16.91
C LEU A 165 -17.62 6.60 -15.42
N LYS A 166 -16.37 6.61 -14.94
CA LYS A 166 -16.04 6.43 -13.53
C LYS A 166 -16.26 7.74 -12.76
N ASN A 167 -16.93 7.67 -11.60
CA ASN A 167 -17.21 8.82 -10.76
C ASN A 167 -16.00 9.15 -9.89
N LEU A 168 -15.45 10.35 -10.03
CA LEU A 168 -14.38 10.87 -9.18
C LEU A 168 -15.00 11.61 -7.99
N VAL A 169 -14.78 11.13 -6.77
CA VAL A 169 -15.34 11.69 -5.53
C VAL A 169 -14.23 11.91 -4.49
N PRO A 170 -14.42 12.78 -3.47
CA PRO A 170 -13.43 12.97 -2.41
C PRO A 170 -13.08 11.65 -1.71
N LEU A 171 -11.81 11.48 -1.32
CA LEU A 171 -11.30 10.26 -0.70
C LEU A 171 -12.17 9.79 0.50
N SER A 172 -12.80 8.62 0.37
CA SER A 172 -13.45 7.93 1.47
C SER A 172 -12.43 7.04 2.19
N GLN A 173 -11.85 7.56 3.29
CA GLN A 173 -10.85 6.84 4.08
C GLN A 173 -11.33 5.46 4.58
N ALA A 174 -12.64 5.30 4.79
CA ALA A 174 -13.25 4.04 5.21
C ALA A 174 -13.35 3.02 4.06
N GLU A 175 -13.70 3.46 2.84
CA GLU A 175 -13.70 2.59 1.65
C GLU A 175 -12.26 2.21 1.28
N ARG A 176 -11.33 3.17 1.29
CA ARG A 176 -9.90 2.92 1.01
C ARG A 176 -9.26 1.96 2.02
N ASN A 177 -9.75 1.93 3.26
CA ASN A 177 -9.27 0.97 4.25
C ASN A 177 -9.60 -0.48 3.84
N ILE A 178 -10.77 -0.71 3.25
CA ILE A 178 -11.24 -2.05 2.82
C ILE A 178 -11.09 -2.31 1.30
N GLY A 179 -10.50 -1.36 0.56
CA GLY A 179 -10.35 -1.44 -0.90
C GLY A 179 -11.68 -1.50 -1.66
N ALA A 180 -12.67 -0.72 -1.21
CA ALA A 180 -13.98 -0.58 -1.86
C ALA A 180 -14.04 0.59 -2.87
N ASP A 181 -12.90 1.22 -3.16
CA ASP A 181 -12.75 2.27 -4.17
C ASP A 181 -11.45 2.09 -4.96
N TRP A 182 -11.43 2.60 -6.20
CA TRP A 182 -10.20 2.63 -7.00
C TRP A 182 -9.42 3.92 -6.73
N THR A 183 -8.10 3.83 -6.66
CA THR A 183 -7.24 4.98 -6.29
C THR A 183 -6.98 5.89 -7.47
N TYR A 184 -7.20 7.19 -7.33
CA TYR A 184 -6.93 8.12 -8.44
C TYR A 184 -5.43 8.21 -8.73
N LEU A 185 -4.61 8.51 -7.72
CA LEU A 185 -3.15 8.63 -7.83
C LEU A 185 -2.37 7.41 -7.34
N GLY A 186 -2.98 6.53 -6.54
CA GLY A 186 -2.30 5.36 -5.94
C GLY A 186 -1.86 4.29 -6.93
N ASP A 187 -0.93 3.44 -6.50
CA ASP A 187 -0.43 2.29 -7.27
C ASP A 187 -1.21 0.98 -6.97
N THR A 188 -2.10 0.95 -5.96
CA THR A 188 -2.95 -0.22 -5.68
C THR A 188 -4.33 0.15 -5.13
N MET A 189 -5.36 -0.57 -5.58
CA MET A 189 -6.76 -0.45 -5.17
C MET A 189 -7.18 -1.41 -4.04
N THR A 190 -6.29 -2.29 -3.58
CA THR A 190 -6.63 -3.37 -2.63
C THR A 190 -6.96 -2.88 -1.23
N GLY A 191 -6.59 -1.64 -0.92
CA GLY A 191 -6.80 -1.05 0.40
C GLY A 191 -5.94 -1.66 1.51
N ILE A 192 -6.12 -1.11 2.71
CA ILE A 192 -5.21 -1.35 3.84
C ILE A 192 -5.38 -2.75 4.44
N VAL A 193 -6.59 -3.31 4.52
CA VAL A 193 -6.80 -4.64 5.11
C VAL A 193 -6.10 -5.75 4.29
N ARG A 194 -6.18 -5.71 2.96
CA ARG A 194 -5.46 -6.66 2.09
C ARG A 194 -3.96 -6.44 2.08
N LEU A 195 -3.48 -5.19 2.13
CA LEU A 195 -2.05 -4.92 2.29
C LEU A 195 -1.52 -5.42 3.65
N ASN A 196 -2.29 -5.29 4.73
CA ASN A 196 -1.94 -5.89 6.03
C ASN A 196 -1.84 -7.42 5.93
N ASN A 197 -2.79 -8.09 5.25
CA ASN A 197 -2.72 -9.53 5.03
C ASN A 197 -1.47 -9.94 4.21
N VAL A 198 -1.13 -9.20 3.15
CA VAL A 198 0.13 -9.42 2.40
C VAL A 198 1.36 -9.28 3.31
N GLN A 199 1.40 -8.28 4.20
CA GLN A 199 2.48 -8.12 5.17
C GLN A 199 2.54 -9.29 6.18
N GLU A 200 1.41 -9.66 6.75
CA GLU A 200 1.29 -10.73 7.76
C GLU A 200 1.75 -12.08 7.19
N LEU A 201 1.25 -12.46 6.01
CA LEU A 201 1.56 -13.75 5.40
C LEU A 201 3.00 -13.83 4.87
N ILE A 202 3.55 -12.73 4.33
CA ILE A 202 4.99 -12.65 3.99
C ILE A 202 5.85 -12.77 5.25
N SER A 203 5.46 -12.09 6.34
CA SER A 203 6.18 -12.18 7.61
C SER A 203 6.11 -13.58 8.23
N ASP A 204 4.98 -14.29 8.07
CA ASP A 204 4.82 -15.68 8.55
C ASP A 204 5.71 -16.68 7.79
N VAL A 205 5.76 -16.60 6.45
CA VAL A 205 6.60 -17.51 5.65
C VAL A 205 8.10 -17.27 5.87
N ILE A 206 8.51 -16.02 6.13
CA ILE A 206 9.88 -15.68 6.50
C ILE A 206 10.19 -16.24 7.89
N LYS A 207 9.36 -15.93 8.90
CA LYS A 207 9.49 -16.39 10.29
C LYS A 207 9.57 -17.92 10.41
N HIS A 208 8.79 -18.65 9.61
CA HIS A 208 8.76 -20.10 9.60
C HIS A 208 9.69 -20.75 8.57
N ASN A 209 10.56 -19.97 7.90
CA ASN A 209 11.54 -20.43 6.92
C ASN A 209 10.92 -21.23 5.75
N VAL A 210 9.67 -20.92 5.39
CA VAL A 210 8.99 -21.50 4.22
C VAL A 210 9.66 -20.97 2.97
N VAL A 211 10.23 -21.87 2.17
CA VAL A 211 11.05 -21.54 0.99
C VAL A 211 10.18 -20.99 -0.14
N GLY A 212 10.73 -20.04 -0.91
CA GLY A 212 10.16 -19.61 -2.19
C GLY A 212 9.97 -18.10 -2.32
N GLY A 213 9.69 -17.68 -3.56
CA GLY A 213 9.38 -16.30 -3.90
C GLY A 213 7.94 -15.87 -3.60
N TYR A 214 7.65 -14.60 -3.88
CA TYR A 214 6.31 -14.05 -3.94
C TYR A 214 5.89 -13.90 -5.41
N ILE A 215 4.63 -14.19 -5.74
CA ILE A 215 4.04 -13.86 -7.05
C ILE A 215 2.72 -13.13 -6.89
N GLU A 216 2.48 -12.16 -7.77
CA GLU A 216 1.19 -11.53 -7.99
C GLU A 216 0.77 -11.73 -9.45
N THR A 217 -0.45 -12.20 -9.67
CA THR A 217 -1.05 -12.42 -11.00
C THR A 217 -2.29 -11.54 -11.13
N GLY A 218 -2.13 -10.46 -11.88
CA GLY A 218 -2.99 -9.27 -11.87
C GLY A 218 -2.42 -8.25 -10.90
N VAL A 219 -1.81 -7.18 -11.44
CA VAL A 219 -1.02 -6.21 -10.65
C VAL A 219 -1.49 -4.77 -10.86
N TRP A 220 -2.14 -4.47 -11.98
CA TRP A 220 -2.56 -3.11 -12.36
C TRP A 220 -1.38 -2.12 -12.36
N ARG A 221 -1.32 -1.17 -11.42
CA ARG A 221 -0.19 -0.24 -11.24
C ARG A 221 0.96 -0.82 -10.38
N GLY A 222 0.78 -2.03 -9.86
CA GLY A 222 1.79 -2.84 -9.16
C GLY A 222 2.01 -2.51 -7.68
N GLY A 223 1.19 -1.65 -7.07
CA GLY A 223 1.37 -1.19 -5.69
C GLY A 223 1.37 -2.30 -4.64
N SER A 224 0.64 -3.38 -4.88
CA SER A 224 0.60 -4.56 -4.00
C SER A 224 1.89 -5.39 -4.11
N SER A 225 2.35 -5.71 -5.33
CA SER A 225 3.71 -6.27 -5.56
C SER A 225 4.84 -5.38 -5.03
N ILE A 226 4.76 -4.05 -5.19
CA ILE A 226 5.73 -3.09 -4.65
C ILE A 226 5.76 -3.17 -3.13
N PHE A 227 4.59 -3.22 -2.49
CA PHE A 227 4.48 -3.36 -1.04
C PHE A 227 4.99 -4.74 -0.54
N ALA A 228 4.67 -5.82 -1.26
CA ALA A 228 5.23 -7.15 -0.97
C ALA A 228 6.77 -7.15 -1.06
N ARG A 229 7.34 -6.52 -2.09
CA ARG A 229 8.79 -6.34 -2.24
C ARG A 229 9.38 -5.50 -1.10
N ALA A 230 8.67 -4.46 -0.65
CA ALA A 230 9.08 -3.64 0.50
C ALA A 230 9.14 -4.46 1.80
N VAL A 231 8.13 -5.31 2.07
CA VAL A 231 8.10 -6.18 3.27
C VAL A 231 9.20 -7.23 3.21
N ILE A 232 9.40 -7.91 2.06
CA ILE A 232 10.49 -8.86 1.84
C ILE A 232 11.86 -8.19 2.10
N THR A 233 12.05 -6.97 1.58
CA THR A 233 13.30 -6.22 1.72
C THR A 233 13.54 -5.75 3.16
N ALA A 234 12.50 -5.27 3.85
CA ALA A 234 12.59 -4.84 5.24
C ALA A 234 12.97 -5.98 6.21
N HIS A 235 12.62 -7.23 5.88
CA HIS A 235 13.04 -8.44 6.59
C HIS A 235 14.43 -8.97 6.17
N GLY A 236 15.11 -8.31 5.23
CA GLY A 236 16.44 -8.73 4.72
C GLY A 236 16.41 -9.82 3.65
N GLU A 237 15.23 -10.30 3.25
CA GLU A 237 15.04 -11.43 2.34
C GLU A 237 15.07 -11.03 0.84
N ALA A 238 15.53 -9.82 0.53
CA ALA A 238 15.60 -9.26 -0.82
C ALA A 238 16.43 -10.09 -1.80
N GLN A 239 17.43 -10.82 -1.32
CA GLN A 239 18.34 -11.66 -2.14
C GLN A 239 17.91 -13.13 -2.18
N SER A 240 17.04 -13.57 -1.26
CA SER A 240 16.56 -14.96 -1.15
C SER A 240 15.19 -15.18 -1.80
N ARG A 241 14.40 -14.11 -1.99
CA ARG A 241 13.02 -14.18 -2.51
C ARG A 241 12.81 -13.27 -3.71
N THR A 242 12.62 -13.89 -4.87
CA THR A 242 12.14 -13.22 -6.08
C THR A 242 10.69 -12.76 -5.92
N SER A 243 10.36 -11.59 -6.48
CA SER A 243 9.01 -11.06 -6.62
C SER A 243 8.61 -11.10 -8.09
N TYR A 244 7.67 -11.98 -8.43
CA TYR A 244 7.14 -12.14 -9.78
C TYR A 244 5.90 -11.26 -9.98
N VAL A 245 5.95 -10.39 -10.99
CA VAL A 245 4.96 -9.34 -11.29
C VAL A 245 4.30 -9.67 -12.62
N CYS A 246 3.14 -10.33 -12.59
CA CYS A 246 2.57 -11.01 -13.75
C CYS A 246 1.24 -10.38 -14.17
N ASP A 247 1.18 -9.84 -15.39
CA ASP A 247 0.01 -9.09 -15.89
C ASP A 247 0.02 -9.10 -17.43
N SER A 248 -1.11 -8.85 -18.07
CA SER A 248 -1.14 -8.53 -19.50
C SER A 248 -0.40 -7.21 -19.79
N PHE A 249 -0.41 -6.30 -18.81
CA PHE A 249 -0.08 -4.88 -18.93
C PHE A 249 -0.90 -4.17 -20.02
N ALA A 250 -2.10 -4.69 -20.27
CA ALA A 250 -3.03 -4.34 -21.34
C ALA A 250 -4.50 -4.56 -20.93
N GLY A 251 -4.79 -4.65 -19.63
CA GLY A 251 -6.15 -4.85 -19.10
C GLY A 251 -6.61 -6.30 -19.09
N LEU A 252 -7.90 -6.50 -18.83
CA LEU A 252 -8.51 -7.84 -18.72
C LEU A 252 -8.71 -8.48 -20.10
N PRO A 253 -8.65 -9.82 -20.23
CA PRO A 253 -9.06 -10.51 -21.44
C PRO A 253 -10.59 -10.41 -21.68
N PRO A 254 -11.08 -10.66 -22.91
CA PRO A 254 -12.50 -10.48 -23.25
C PRO A 254 -13.47 -11.52 -22.63
N GLY A 255 -12.95 -12.58 -21.99
CA GLY A 255 -13.75 -13.71 -21.50
C GLY A 255 -14.26 -14.65 -22.61
N ASP A 256 -13.73 -14.52 -23.83
CA ASP A 256 -14.18 -15.26 -25.02
C ASP A 256 -13.99 -16.77 -24.94
N ARG A 257 -13.16 -17.28 -24.00
CA ARG A 257 -13.02 -18.74 -23.78
C ARG A 257 -14.30 -19.38 -23.23
N SER A 258 -15.27 -18.58 -22.78
CA SER A 258 -16.65 -19.00 -22.48
C SER A 258 -16.83 -20.03 -21.37
N LEU A 259 -15.85 -20.14 -20.47
CA LEU A 259 -15.87 -21.03 -19.30
C LEU A 259 -16.99 -20.66 -18.32
N ASP A 260 -17.04 -19.37 -17.98
CA ASP A 260 -18.16 -18.74 -17.32
C ASP A 260 -18.79 -17.73 -18.30
N LEU A 261 -20.10 -17.52 -18.20
CA LEU A 261 -20.81 -16.45 -18.88
C LEU A 261 -20.63 -15.10 -18.17
N ASN A 262 -20.24 -15.11 -16.89
CA ASN A 262 -19.98 -13.93 -16.09
C ASN A 262 -18.73 -13.16 -16.55
N ASP A 263 -17.69 -13.86 -17.05
CA ASP A 263 -16.39 -13.31 -17.51
C ASP A 263 -16.50 -12.36 -18.73
N LYS A 264 -17.66 -12.24 -19.39
CA LYS A 264 -17.76 -11.63 -20.73
C LYS A 264 -17.77 -10.10 -20.75
N ASN A 265 -17.01 -9.51 -21.67
CA ASN A 265 -16.87 -8.06 -21.92
C ASN A 265 -16.12 -7.28 -20.81
N TRP A 266 -15.30 -7.95 -19.97
CA TRP A 266 -14.56 -7.29 -18.89
C TRP A 266 -13.33 -6.50 -19.40
N ASP A 267 -12.82 -6.87 -20.58
CA ASP A 267 -11.83 -6.16 -21.40
C ASP A 267 -12.16 -4.68 -21.65
N ASN A 268 -13.45 -4.31 -21.67
CA ASN A 268 -13.93 -2.96 -21.99
C ASN A 268 -13.72 -1.95 -20.84
N THR A 269 -12.58 -2.03 -20.13
CA THR A 269 -12.28 -1.26 -18.90
C THR A 269 -10.92 -0.53 -18.95
N PRO A 270 -10.73 0.51 -19.80
CA PRO A 270 -9.40 1.09 -20.09
C PRO A 270 -8.63 1.75 -18.95
N TYR A 271 -9.22 1.81 -17.77
CA TYR A 271 -8.57 2.24 -16.52
C TYR A 271 -7.73 1.14 -15.87
N LEU A 272 -7.97 -0.13 -16.23
CA LEU A 272 -7.19 -1.29 -15.81
C LEU A 272 -6.00 -1.56 -16.75
N GLU A 273 -5.99 -0.95 -17.94
CA GLU A 273 -4.86 -0.98 -18.87
C GLU A 273 -3.69 -0.15 -18.33
N VAL A 274 -2.63 -0.82 -17.84
CA VAL A 274 -1.42 -0.16 -17.33
C VAL A 274 -0.18 -0.81 -17.91
N ALA A 275 0.57 -0.06 -18.71
CA ALA A 275 1.77 -0.55 -19.38
C ALA A 275 2.90 -0.90 -18.39
N SER A 276 3.63 -1.99 -18.66
CA SER A 276 4.72 -2.51 -17.81
C SER A 276 5.81 -1.48 -17.51
N GLU A 277 6.03 -0.54 -18.42
CA GLU A 277 7.02 0.53 -18.30
C GLU A 277 6.60 1.56 -17.22
N ILE A 278 5.29 1.72 -16.98
CA ILE A 278 4.74 2.53 -15.88
C ILE A 278 4.96 1.79 -14.55
N VAL A 279 4.67 0.48 -14.51
CA VAL A 279 4.78 -0.35 -13.29
C VAL A 279 6.24 -0.48 -12.85
N ALA A 280 7.16 -0.85 -13.76
CA ALA A 280 8.59 -0.84 -13.49
C ALA A 280 9.10 0.57 -13.12
N GLY A 281 8.53 1.61 -13.73
CA GLY A 281 8.74 2.99 -13.33
C GLY A 281 8.30 3.28 -11.89
N SER A 282 7.20 2.70 -11.42
CA SER A 282 6.77 2.79 -10.00
C SER A 282 7.77 2.11 -9.08
N PHE A 283 8.13 0.83 -9.33
CA PHE A 283 9.18 0.12 -8.55
C PHE A 283 10.48 0.93 -8.44
N ASN A 284 10.93 1.56 -9.53
CA ASN A 284 12.13 2.40 -9.53
C ASN A 284 11.97 3.69 -8.73
N ARG A 285 10.79 4.35 -8.75
CA ARG A 285 10.53 5.53 -7.90
C ARG A 285 10.56 5.17 -6.41
N TYR A 286 10.14 3.96 -6.05
CA TYR A 286 10.14 3.47 -4.67
C TYR A 286 11.49 2.92 -4.17
N GLY A 287 12.54 2.91 -5.01
CA GLY A 287 13.85 2.34 -4.65
C GLY A 287 13.83 0.82 -4.48
N LEU A 288 12.91 0.12 -5.17
CA LEU A 288 12.60 -1.30 -5.02
C LEU A 288 12.68 -2.10 -6.34
N LEU A 289 13.18 -1.50 -7.43
CA LEU A 289 13.47 -2.22 -8.67
C LEU A 289 14.88 -2.80 -8.61
N ASP A 290 15.00 -4.12 -8.58
CA ASP A 290 16.28 -4.84 -8.64
C ASP A 290 16.15 -6.16 -9.43
N HIS A 291 17.24 -6.94 -9.51
CA HIS A 291 17.32 -8.17 -10.30
C HIS A 291 16.40 -9.31 -9.82
N ASN A 292 15.84 -9.21 -8.62
CA ASN A 292 14.87 -10.14 -8.05
C ASN A 292 13.41 -9.65 -8.22
N VAL A 293 13.16 -8.61 -9.03
CA VAL A 293 11.82 -8.25 -9.51
C VAL A 293 11.67 -8.70 -10.96
N VAL A 294 10.85 -9.73 -11.21
CA VAL A 294 10.70 -10.38 -12.51
C VAL A 294 9.33 -10.10 -13.08
N PHE A 295 9.27 -9.41 -14.23
CA PHE A 295 8.03 -9.08 -14.91
C PHE A 295 7.65 -10.15 -15.94
N ALA A 296 6.43 -10.67 -15.87
CA ALA A 296 5.87 -11.57 -16.89
C ALA A 296 4.73 -10.86 -17.63
N LYS A 297 5.01 -10.40 -18.86
CA LYS A 297 4.10 -9.59 -19.69
C LYS A 297 3.36 -10.45 -20.70
N GLY A 298 2.03 -10.49 -20.59
CA GLY A 298 1.12 -11.27 -21.44
C GLY A 298 0.07 -12.01 -20.61
N PHE A 299 -0.96 -12.54 -21.27
CA PHE A 299 -2.06 -13.22 -20.56
C PHE A 299 -1.58 -14.51 -19.87
N PHE A 300 -2.26 -14.97 -18.82
CA PHE A 300 -1.75 -16.04 -17.95
C PHE A 300 -1.62 -17.39 -18.66
N ASN A 301 -2.47 -17.70 -19.65
CA ASN A 301 -2.32 -18.84 -20.55
C ASN A 301 -1.04 -18.79 -21.41
N GLU A 302 -0.48 -17.60 -21.65
CA GLU A 302 0.75 -17.38 -22.43
C GLU A 302 1.99 -17.34 -21.52
N THR A 303 1.86 -16.69 -20.34
CA THR A 303 2.99 -16.39 -19.45
C THR A 303 3.23 -17.44 -18.37
N MET A 304 2.20 -18.08 -17.81
CA MET A 304 2.38 -19.08 -16.73
C MET A 304 3.06 -20.38 -17.23
N PRO A 305 2.75 -20.96 -18.41
CA PRO A 305 3.40 -22.19 -18.89
C PRO A 305 4.91 -22.09 -19.18
N PRO A 306 5.50 -20.96 -19.63
CA PRO A 306 6.94 -20.78 -19.64
C PRO A 306 7.49 -20.37 -18.27
N LEU A 307 6.82 -19.49 -17.52
CA LEU A 307 7.30 -18.99 -16.23
C LEU A 307 7.47 -20.10 -15.18
N SER A 308 6.55 -21.07 -15.12
CA SER A 308 6.62 -22.20 -14.19
C SER A 308 7.82 -23.13 -14.40
N LYS A 309 8.55 -22.99 -15.51
CA LYS A 309 9.82 -23.70 -15.78
C LYS A 309 11.04 -22.97 -15.21
N HIS A 310 10.87 -21.71 -14.79
CA HIS A 310 11.88 -20.85 -14.18
C HIS A 310 11.58 -20.55 -12.70
N ILE A 311 10.37 -20.87 -12.23
CA ILE A 311 10.01 -20.87 -10.80
C ILE A 311 10.35 -22.24 -10.21
N ASP A 312 11.30 -22.28 -9.28
CA ASP A 312 11.55 -23.45 -8.43
C ASP A 312 10.45 -23.59 -7.38
N MET A 313 10.35 -22.63 -6.44
CA MET A 313 9.38 -22.60 -5.34
C MET A 313 8.80 -21.20 -5.10
N LEU A 314 7.55 -21.16 -4.63
CA LEU A 314 6.83 -19.97 -4.16
C LEU A 314 6.44 -20.17 -2.68
N SER A 315 6.45 -19.10 -1.90
CA SER A 315 5.95 -19.08 -0.51
C SER A 315 4.61 -18.35 -0.39
N VAL A 316 4.35 -17.36 -1.25
CA VAL A 316 3.07 -16.63 -1.30
C VAL A 316 2.67 -16.43 -2.77
N MET A 317 1.44 -16.81 -3.10
CA MET A 317 0.77 -16.51 -4.36
C MET A 317 -0.39 -15.56 -4.11
N ARG A 318 -0.42 -14.38 -4.73
CA ARG A 318 -1.58 -13.49 -4.74
C ARG A 318 -2.24 -13.50 -6.11
N LEU A 319 -3.50 -13.93 -6.13
CA LEU A 319 -4.34 -14.00 -7.32
C LEU A 319 -5.38 -12.88 -7.22
N ASP A 320 -5.34 -11.97 -8.20
CA ASP A 320 -6.04 -10.67 -8.24
C ASP A 320 -6.40 -10.37 -9.70
N GLY A 321 -7.05 -11.36 -10.33
CA GLY A 321 -7.23 -11.45 -11.78
C GLY A 321 -8.69 -11.64 -12.20
N ASP A 322 -9.62 -11.40 -11.28
CA ASP A 322 -11.09 -11.40 -11.37
C ASP A 322 -11.75 -12.74 -11.80
N MET A 323 -11.30 -13.28 -12.94
CA MET A 323 -12.06 -14.15 -13.83
C MET A 323 -11.81 -15.63 -13.55
N TYR A 324 -12.75 -16.48 -13.98
CA TYR A 324 -12.59 -17.93 -13.88
C TYR A 324 -11.41 -18.38 -14.76
N GLU A 325 -11.30 -17.86 -15.99
CA GLU A 325 -10.20 -18.23 -16.90
C GLU A 325 -8.81 -17.84 -16.36
N SER A 326 -8.65 -16.61 -15.84
CA SER A 326 -7.43 -16.13 -15.20
C SER A 326 -6.99 -17.04 -14.04
N THR A 327 -7.94 -17.39 -13.17
CA THR A 327 -7.70 -18.20 -11.98
C THR A 327 -7.29 -19.64 -12.33
N VAL A 328 -7.95 -20.23 -13.34
CA VAL A 328 -7.61 -21.56 -13.86
C VAL A 328 -6.21 -21.58 -14.50
N ASP A 329 -5.84 -20.56 -15.28
CA ASP A 329 -4.51 -20.46 -15.87
C ASP A 329 -3.38 -20.42 -14.83
N VAL A 330 -3.60 -19.73 -13.70
CA VAL A 330 -2.59 -19.61 -12.64
C VAL A 330 -2.51 -20.90 -11.80
N LEU A 331 -3.64 -21.42 -11.30
CA LEU A 331 -3.63 -22.57 -10.39
C LEU A 331 -3.05 -23.84 -11.05
N TYR A 332 -3.40 -24.13 -12.30
CA TYR A 332 -2.92 -25.33 -13.01
C TYR A 332 -1.44 -25.27 -13.45
N HIS A 333 -0.78 -24.13 -13.34
CA HIS A 333 0.64 -23.98 -13.70
C HIS A 333 1.58 -23.68 -12.53
N LEU A 334 1.06 -23.26 -11.38
CA LEU A 334 1.89 -22.79 -10.25
C LEU A 334 1.52 -23.33 -8.86
N TYR A 335 0.38 -24.01 -8.68
CA TYR A 335 0.00 -24.51 -7.35
C TYR A 335 0.90 -25.68 -6.85
N ASP A 336 1.55 -26.40 -7.77
CA ASP A 336 2.63 -27.33 -7.46
C ASP A 336 3.85 -26.61 -6.86
N LYS A 337 4.20 -25.43 -7.40
CA LYS A 337 5.34 -24.60 -6.97
C LYS A 337 5.19 -23.97 -5.60
N LEU A 338 3.97 -23.84 -5.08
CA LEU A 338 3.74 -23.34 -3.72
C LEU A 338 4.31 -24.34 -2.69
N SER A 339 5.17 -23.89 -1.80
CA SER A 339 5.67 -24.71 -0.68
C SER A 339 4.54 -25.12 0.26
N ILE A 340 4.64 -26.30 0.87
CA ILE A 340 3.86 -26.61 2.08
C ILE A 340 4.20 -25.57 3.15
N GLY A 341 3.18 -25.04 3.81
CA GLY A 341 3.29 -23.88 4.70
C GLY A 341 3.28 -22.52 3.99
N GLY A 342 3.27 -22.49 2.66
CA GLY A 342 3.00 -21.29 1.87
C GLY A 342 1.52 -20.96 1.79
N TYR A 343 1.20 -19.79 1.25
CA TYR A 343 -0.16 -19.25 1.19
C TYR A 343 -0.62 -18.93 -0.24
N VAL A 344 -1.91 -19.12 -0.51
CA VAL A 344 -2.62 -18.45 -1.62
C VAL A 344 -3.53 -17.39 -1.04
N ILE A 345 -3.40 -16.16 -1.51
CA ILE A 345 -4.32 -15.05 -1.33
C ILE A 345 -5.18 -14.98 -2.60
N MET A 346 -6.50 -15.00 -2.44
CA MET A 346 -7.46 -14.72 -3.51
C MET A 346 -8.21 -13.45 -3.16
N ASP A 347 -7.95 -12.38 -3.90
CA ASP A 347 -8.60 -11.08 -3.65
C ASP A 347 -10.09 -11.12 -4.00
N ASP A 348 -10.41 -11.85 -5.06
CA ASP A 348 -11.71 -11.87 -5.72
C ASP A 348 -12.66 -12.95 -5.16
N TRP A 349 -12.52 -13.35 -3.89
CA TRP A 349 -13.21 -14.56 -3.39
C TRP A 349 -14.75 -14.42 -3.28
N TYR A 350 -15.27 -13.34 -2.70
CA TYR A 350 -16.71 -13.18 -2.46
C TYR A 350 -17.39 -12.34 -3.55
N GLY A 351 -17.89 -13.01 -4.59
CA GLY A 351 -18.77 -12.42 -5.61
C GLY A 351 -18.30 -12.56 -7.05
N PHE A 352 -17.12 -13.15 -7.28
CA PHE A 352 -16.49 -13.25 -8.59
C PHE A 352 -16.36 -14.71 -9.09
N PRO A 353 -16.14 -14.93 -10.40
CA PRO A 353 -15.99 -16.28 -10.98
C PRO A 353 -14.73 -17.04 -10.54
N SER A 354 -13.68 -16.33 -10.12
CA SER A 354 -12.42 -16.90 -9.57
C SER A 354 -12.64 -17.90 -8.41
N LYS A 355 -13.63 -17.65 -7.55
CA LYS A 355 -14.02 -18.61 -6.48
C LYS A 355 -14.48 -19.94 -7.05
N THR A 356 -15.28 -19.92 -8.12
CA THR A 356 -15.75 -21.15 -8.78
C THR A 356 -14.59 -21.90 -9.42
N ALA A 357 -13.60 -21.19 -9.98
CA ALA A 357 -12.36 -21.81 -10.46
C ALA A 357 -11.54 -22.47 -9.33
N CYS A 358 -11.51 -21.88 -8.13
CA CYS A 358 -10.88 -22.49 -6.96
C CYS A 358 -11.62 -23.73 -6.47
N GLU A 359 -12.96 -23.67 -6.36
CA GLU A 359 -13.76 -24.81 -5.90
C GLU A 359 -13.73 -25.98 -6.91
N ASP A 360 -13.76 -25.71 -8.22
CA ASP A 360 -13.49 -26.69 -9.28
C ASP A 360 -12.08 -27.30 -9.14
N PHE A 361 -11.06 -26.46 -8.90
CA PHE A 361 -9.69 -26.93 -8.70
C PHE A 361 -9.58 -27.82 -7.46
N PHE A 362 -10.17 -27.44 -6.32
CA PHE A 362 -10.16 -28.24 -5.10
C PHE A 362 -10.84 -29.59 -5.30
N GLN A 363 -12.03 -29.61 -5.93
CA GLN A 363 -12.76 -30.85 -6.22
C GLN A 363 -11.96 -31.79 -7.13
N VAL A 364 -11.32 -31.26 -8.17
CA VAL A 364 -10.55 -32.05 -9.16
C VAL A 364 -9.25 -32.61 -8.57
N HIS A 365 -8.72 -32.02 -7.51
CA HIS A 365 -7.49 -32.46 -6.83
C HIS A 365 -7.73 -33.14 -5.48
N GLU A 366 -9.00 -33.38 -5.12
CA GLU A 366 -9.44 -34.01 -3.85
C GLU A 366 -8.97 -33.30 -2.56
N ILE A 367 -8.61 -32.01 -2.64
CA ILE A 367 -8.19 -31.18 -1.49
C ILE A 367 -9.34 -30.40 -0.87
N SER A 368 -9.19 -29.97 0.39
CA SER A 368 -10.18 -29.16 1.12
C SER A 368 -9.51 -28.18 2.08
N PRO A 369 -8.88 -27.10 1.57
CA PRO A 369 -8.17 -26.13 2.39
C PRO A 369 -9.11 -25.30 3.28
N GLU A 370 -8.62 -24.86 4.43
CA GLU A 370 -9.32 -23.90 5.29
C GLU A 370 -9.27 -22.50 4.67
N ILE A 371 -10.43 -22.00 4.23
CA ILE A 371 -10.58 -20.67 3.64
C ILE A 371 -10.80 -19.62 4.73
N ILE A 372 -9.80 -18.76 4.92
CA ILE A 372 -9.78 -17.72 5.95
C ILE A 372 -10.14 -16.37 5.30
N LYS A 373 -11.20 -15.73 5.80
CA LYS A 373 -11.70 -14.45 5.29
C LYS A 373 -10.77 -13.28 5.67
N ILE A 374 -10.44 -12.42 4.70
CA ILE A 374 -9.64 -11.20 4.90
C ILE A 374 -10.58 -10.01 5.13
N ASP A 375 -11.39 -9.67 4.13
CA ASP A 375 -12.34 -8.56 4.17
C ASP A 375 -13.67 -8.95 3.49
N HIS A 376 -14.48 -7.97 3.06
CA HIS A 376 -15.73 -8.24 2.37
C HIS A 376 -15.63 -9.02 1.05
N ILE A 377 -14.51 -8.95 0.31
CA ILE A 377 -14.27 -9.66 -0.95
C ILE A 377 -13.16 -10.71 -0.86
N ALA A 378 -12.09 -10.45 -0.12
CA ALA A 378 -10.89 -11.30 -0.17
C ALA A 378 -10.84 -12.44 0.86
N ALA A 379 -10.13 -13.51 0.51
CA ALA A 379 -9.83 -14.66 1.38
C ALA A 379 -8.43 -15.24 1.09
N TYR A 380 -7.89 -16.05 2.00
CA TYR A 380 -6.64 -16.79 1.79
C TYR A 380 -6.73 -18.21 2.36
N TRP A 381 -5.79 -19.07 1.97
CA TRP A 381 -5.57 -20.37 2.60
C TRP A 381 -4.09 -20.74 2.65
N LYS A 382 -3.74 -21.64 3.58
CA LYS A 382 -2.38 -22.22 3.70
C LYS A 382 -2.34 -23.55 2.95
N LYS A 383 -1.29 -23.82 2.15
CA LYS A 383 -1.06 -25.14 1.55
C LYS A 383 -0.51 -26.09 2.62
N THR A 384 -1.26 -27.14 2.94
CA THR A 384 -0.95 -28.10 4.01
C THR A 384 -0.34 -29.41 3.51
N GLU A 385 -0.43 -29.68 2.21
CA GLU A 385 -0.03 -30.94 1.57
C GLU A 385 0.47 -30.71 0.13
N ASP A 386 1.21 -31.68 -0.40
CA ASP A 386 1.65 -31.66 -1.80
C ASP A 386 0.56 -32.21 -2.72
N VAL A 387 0.34 -31.53 -3.85
CA VAL A 387 -0.79 -31.78 -4.75
C VAL A 387 -0.28 -32.10 -6.15
N THR A 388 -0.58 -33.30 -6.64
CA THR A 388 -0.25 -33.72 -8.01
C THR A 388 -1.29 -33.16 -8.98
N ILE A 389 -0.88 -32.18 -9.79
CA ILE A 389 -1.79 -31.42 -10.67
C ILE A 389 -2.44 -32.31 -11.73
N GLN A 390 -3.78 -32.37 -11.70
CA GLN A 390 -4.66 -33.12 -12.59
C GLN A 390 -4.87 -32.37 -13.92
N TYR A 391 -3.77 -32.09 -14.60
CA TYR A 391 -3.70 -31.20 -15.76
C TYR A 391 -4.57 -31.64 -16.97
N TRP A 392 -5.08 -32.87 -16.96
CA TRP A 392 -6.08 -33.33 -17.93
C TRP A 392 -7.36 -32.47 -17.92
N ARG A 393 -7.76 -31.92 -16.76
CA ARG A 393 -8.96 -31.06 -16.65
C ARG A 393 -8.75 -29.73 -17.38
N TYR A 394 -7.58 -29.12 -17.21
CA TYR A 394 -7.16 -27.92 -17.97
C TYR A 394 -7.16 -28.19 -19.48
N GLN A 395 -6.63 -29.35 -19.91
CA GLN A 395 -6.63 -29.75 -21.32
C GLN A 395 -8.02 -30.00 -21.91
N GLN A 396 -8.97 -30.54 -21.13
CA GLN A 396 -10.35 -30.78 -21.58
C GLN A 396 -11.08 -29.48 -21.93
N ASN A 397 -10.84 -28.41 -21.17
CA ASN A 397 -11.42 -27.09 -21.42
C ASN A 397 -10.80 -26.37 -22.65
N LYS A 398 -9.75 -26.95 -23.26
CA LYS A 398 -9.13 -26.53 -24.53
C LYS A 398 -8.82 -25.03 -24.65
N PHE A 399 -7.93 -24.55 -23.77
CA PHE A 399 -7.33 -23.21 -23.82
C PHE A 399 -6.33 -22.98 -24.96
N LYS A 400 -6.68 -23.43 -26.15
CA LYS A 400 -5.94 -23.10 -27.37
C LYS A 400 -6.25 -21.65 -27.75
N SER A 401 -5.24 -20.78 -27.66
CA SER A 401 -5.09 -19.69 -28.62
C SER A 401 -5.22 -20.26 -30.04
N SER A 402 -5.89 -19.54 -30.94
CA SER A 402 -6.13 -19.97 -32.31
C SER A 402 -4.82 -20.32 -33.02
N ASP A 403 -4.82 -21.43 -33.78
CA ASP A 403 -3.60 -21.97 -34.37
C ASP A 403 -2.93 -20.96 -35.32
N THR A 404 -1.66 -20.67 -35.07
CA THR A 404 -0.81 -19.95 -36.04
C THR A 404 -0.39 -20.93 -37.13
N GLN A 405 -1.09 -20.89 -38.26
CA GLN A 405 -0.72 -21.55 -39.52
C GLN A 405 -0.01 -20.57 -40.47
#